data_AF-A0A286U1Q1-F1
#
_entry.id   AF-A0A286U1Q1-F1
#
_cell.length_a   1.000
_cell.length_b   1.000
_cell.length_c   1.000
_cell.angle_alpha   90.00
_cell.angle_beta   90.00
_cell.angle_gamma   90.00
#
_symmetry.space_group_name_H-M   'P 1'
#
loop_
_entity.id
_entity.type
_entity.pdbx_description
1 polymer ?
#
loop_
_entity_poly.entity_id
_entity_poly.type
_entity_poly.pdbx_seq_one_letter_code
_entity_poly.pdbx_strand_id
1 'polypeptide(L)'
;MGCWAHVRRKFDVARKASSPGAANIARQGMELIRELYYLDNQEKEKPPDQRKRYRQEVVKSCLDKIRSWINRNQVQAFSYGGLLSNAFTYINNQWSKLTVFVEDGRLQLDNNNAERHIRPIATGRKVWLFAQSEAGARATATWYSLVETARANGLEPYWYLRKVFEEMPMYLRDRKPVNDEDPGKQDYKEEEPIERSDELEKHSKKVYALEKELKPVEVEDKKRLQQLKEKAASNQSIQNFLKVQVDYVELMTKVNKCIEAELTSKKSQNE
;
A
#
# COMPACT_ATOMS: atom_id res chain seq x y z
N MET A 1 -1.68 0.60 12.49
CA MET A 1 -0.31 1.10 12.76
C MET A 1 -0.24 2.56 12.35
N GLY A 2 0.46 3.40 13.13
CA GLY A 2 0.73 4.81 12.80
C GLY A 2 2.05 4.93 12.03
N CYS A 3 2.32 6.10 11.45
CA CYS A 3 3.53 6.32 10.65
C CYS A 3 4.31 7.53 11.20
N TRP A 4 5.54 7.29 11.67
CA TRP A 4 6.39 8.34 12.23
C TRP A 4 6.85 9.35 11.18
N ALA A 5 6.93 8.98 9.90
CA ALA A 5 7.23 9.91 8.81
C ALA A 5 6.17 11.02 8.69
N HIS A 6 4.90 10.72 8.96
CA HIS A 6 3.84 11.73 8.98
C HIS A 6 3.97 12.70 10.15
N VAL A 7 4.32 12.18 11.32
CA VAL A 7 4.63 13.00 12.51
C VAL A 7 5.81 13.92 12.20
N ARG A 8 6.91 13.36 11.72
CA ARG A 8 8.12 14.08 11.32
C ARG A 8 7.81 15.19 10.32
N ARG A 9 7.00 14.93 9.29
CA ARG A 9 6.62 15.94 8.29
C ARG A 9 5.82 17.09 8.90
N LYS A 10 4.95 16.82 9.88
CA LYS A 10 4.18 17.88 10.56
C LYS A 10 5.07 18.76 11.41
N PHE A 11 6.00 18.16 12.16
CA PHE A 11 7.00 18.92 12.94
C PHE A 11 7.98 19.67 12.04
N ASP A 12 8.35 19.09 10.90
CA ASP A 12 9.18 19.76 9.89
C ASP A 12 8.51 21.03 9.33
N VAL A 13 7.21 20.97 9.05
CA VAL A 13 6.43 22.15 8.64
C VAL A 13 6.30 23.15 9.80
N ALA A 14 6.04 22.66 11.02
CA ALA A 14 5.89 23.51 12.21
C ALA A 14 7.18 24.28 12.57
N ARG A 15 8.38 23.79 12.19
CA ARG A 15 9.63 24.54 12.40
C ARG A 15 9.68 25.87 11.65
N LYS A 16 8.87 26.01 10.59
CA LYS A 16 8.75 27.23 9.77
C LYS A 16 7.71 28.22 10.33
N ALA A 17 7.19 27.98 11.53
CA ALA A 17 6.26 28.89 12.18
C ALA A 17 6.90 30.26 12.44
N SER A 18 6.11 31.33 12.30
CA SER A 18 6.59 32.71 12.49
C SER A 18 6.98 33.03 13.94
N SER A 19 6.42 32.30 14.91
CA SER A 19 6.80 32.44 16.33
C SER A 19 8.11 31.70 16.60
N PRO A 20 9.17 32.39 17.08
CA PRO A 20 10.44 31.75 17.43
C PRO A 20 10.30 30.67 18.50
N GLY A 21 9.40 30.88 19.47
CA GLY A 21 9.11 29.89 20.51
C GLY A 21 8.45 28.64 19.93
N ALA A 22 7.51 28.80 19.00
CA ALA A 22 6.85 27.67 18.35
C ALA A 22 7.83 26.88 17.47
N ALA A 23 8.69 27.58 16.72
CA ALA A 23 9.73 26.97 15.90
C ALA A 23 10.74 26.18 16.75
N ASN A 24 11.11 26.71 17.93
CA ASN A 24 12.02 26.03 18.85
C ASN A 24 11.42 24.73 19.39
N ILE A 25 10.16 24.72 19.81
CA ILE A 25 9.47 23.49 20.25
C ILE A 25 9.41 22.49 19.09
N ALA A 26 9.09 22.94 17.88
CA ALA A 26 9.07 22.05 16.71
C ALA A 26 10.45 21.42 16.44
N ARG A 27 11.54 22.18 16.58
CA ARG A 27 12.92 21.69 16.43
C ARG A 27 13.27 20.62 17.47
N GLN A 28 12.91 20.83 18.74
CA GLN A 28 13.11 19.81 19.79
C GLN A 28 12.36 18.52 19.47
N GLY A 29 11.11 18.61 19.01
CA GLY A 29 10.34 17.44 18.58
C GLY A 29 11.02 16.68 17.43
N MET A 30 11.60 17.40 16.47
CA MET A 30 12.37 16.80 15.38
C MET A 30 13.63 16.09 15.86
N GLU A 31 14.34 16.62 16.85
CA GLU A 31 15.54 16.00 17.44
C GLU A 31 15.21 14.68 18.15
N LEU A 32 14.13 14.66 18.94
CA LEU A 32 13.65 13.45 19.59
C LEU A 32 13.21 12.40 18.57
N ILE A 33 12.50 12.81 17.51
CA ILE A 33 12.14 11.89 16.42
C ILE A 33 13.40 11.35 15.75
N ARG A 34 14.44 12.18 15.54
CA ARG A 34 15.70 11.73 14.95
C ARG A 34 16.40 10.68 15.82
N GLU A 35 16.42 10.87 17.13
CA GLU A 35 16.94 9.88 18.10
C GLU A 35 16.16 8.56 17.99
N LEU A 36 14.82 8.61 17.91
CA LEU A 36 13.98 7.42 17.73
C LEU A 36 14.36 6.63 16.46
N TYR A 37 14.51 7.32 15.32
CA TYR A 37 14.93 6.69 14.07
C TYR A 37 16.35 6.10 14.18
N TYR A 38 17.27 6.81 14.83
CA TYR A 38 18.63 6.34 15.04
C TYR A 38 18.65 5.04 15.84
N LEU A 39 17.86 4.97 16.92
CA LEU A 39 17.76 3.78 17.77
C LEU A 39 17.10 2.62 17.04
N ASP A 40 15.95 2.82 16.36
CA ASP A 40 15.25 1.74 15.64
C ASP A 40 16.10 1.14 14.51
N ASN A 41 16.95 1.97 13.88
CA ASN A 41 17.80 1.52 12.78
C ASN A 41 18.98 0.64 13.22
N GLN A 42 19.37 0.65 14.50
CA GLN A 42 20.52 -0.16 14.97
C GLN A 42 20.30 -1.66 14.75
N GLU A 43 19.07 -2.13 14.92
CA GLU A 43 18.69 -3.55 14.80
C GLU A 43 17.77 -3.79 13.59
N LYS A 44 17.87 -2.97 12.54
CA LYS A 44 16.96 -3.04 11.38
C LYS A 44 17.03 -4.38 10.64
N GLU A 45 18.24 -4.90 10.44
CA GLU A 45 18.52 -6.12 9.65
C GLU A 45 18.49 -7.39 10.51
N LYS A 46 18.02 -7.30 11.75
CA LYS A 46 18.03 -8.39 12.72
C LYS A 46 16.70 -9.16 12.69
N PRO A 47 16.68 -10.44 13.13
CA PRO A 47 15.45 -11.22 13.16
C PRO A 47 14.34 -10.53 13.96
N PRO A 48 13.05 -10.72 13.60
CA PRO A 48 11.94 -10.03 14.25
C PRO A 48 11.90 -10.16 15.78
N ASP A 49 12.25 -11.33 16.32
CA ASP A 49 12.24 -11.55 17.77
C ASP A 49 13.31 -10.73 18.49
N GLN A 50 14.52 -10.64 17.92
CA GLN A 50 15.60 -9.83 18.45
C GLN A 50 15.27 -8.35 18.37
N ARG A 51 14.73 -7.91 17.23
CA ARG A 51 14.31 -6.52 17.04
C ARG A 51 13.20 -6.13 18.02
N LYS A 52 12.25 -7.02 18.28
CA LYS A 52 11.20 -6.81 19.30
C LYS A 52 11.81 -6.63 20.70
N ARG A 53 12.70 -7.53 21.12
CA ARG A 53 13.36 -7.43 22.44
C ARG A 53 14.12 -6.11 22.60
N TYR A 54 14.97 -5.77 21.63
CA TYR A 54 15.69 -4.51 21.62
C TYR A 54 14.75 -3.29 21.67
N ARG A 55 13.63 -3.32 20.93
CA ARG A 55 12.64 -2.25 20.99
C ARG A 55 11.99 -2.09 22.35
N GLN A 56 11.65 -3.20 23.02
CA GLN A 56 11.06 -3.16 24.37
C GLN A 56 12.06 -2.65 25.42
N GLU A 57 13.34 -3.01 25.30
CA GLU A 57 14.38 -2.63 26.26
C GLU A 57 14.89 -1.20 26.04
N VAL A 58 15.17 -0.83 24.78
CA VAL A 58 15.85 0.42 24.44
C VAL A 58 14.90 1.45 23.85
N VAL A 59 14.19 1.10 22.77
CA VAL A 59 13.36 2.06 22.00
C VAL A 59 12.17 2.56 22.82
N LYS A 60 11.59 1.72 23.68
CA LYS A 60 10.49 2.09 24.57
C LYS A 60 10.86 3.25 25.50
N SER A 61 12.07 3.23 26.06
CA SER A 61 12.56 4.34 26.89
C SER A 61 12.64 5.66 26.12
N CYS A 62 12.98 5.62 24.82
CA CYS A 62 12.97 6.79 23.94
C CYS A 62 11.53 7.29 23.68
N LEU A 63 10.58 6.37 23.46
CA LEU A 63 9.17 6.72 23.33
C LEU A 63 8.61 7.35 24.60
N ASP A 64 9.01 6.88 25.78
CA ASP A 64 8.61 7.47 27.06
C ASP A 64 9.17 8.89 27.21
N LYS A 65 10.44 9.12 26.84
CA LYS A 65 11.02 10.47 26.77
C LYS A 65 10.22 11.39 25.85
N ILE A 66 9.84 10.90 24.67
CA ILE A 66 8.99 11.64 23.73
C ILE A 66 7.64 11.94 24.36
N ARG A 67 7.01 10.97 25.03
CA ARG A 67 5.70 11.17 25.68
C ARG A 67 5.76 12.23 26.78
N SER A 68 6.77 12.16 27.64
CA SER A 68 7.00 13.17 28.67
C SER A 68 7.28 14.56 28.08
N TRP A 69 8.01 14.63 26.96
CA TRP A 69 8.23 15.89 26.24
C TRP A 69 6.92 16.46 25.66
N ILE A 70 6.07 15.63 25.06
CA ILE A 70 4.75 16.05 24.55
C ILE A 70 3.92 16.63 25.69
N ASN A 71 3.77 15.89 26.80
CA ASN A 71 2.96 16.31 27.93
C ASN A 71 3.42 17.65 28.53
N ARG A 72 4.73 17.87 28.64
CA ARG A 72 5.29 19.13 29.16
C ARG A 72 5.05 20.33 28.24
N ASN A 73 5.13 20.14 26.92
CA ASN A 73 5.05 21.23 25.96
C ASN A 73 3.64 21.45 25.39
N GLN A 74 2.68 20.59 25.72
CA GLN A 74 1.35 20.57 25.12
C GLN A 74 0.61 21.90 25.29
N VAL A 75 0.54 22.43 26.52
CA VAL A 75 -0.19 23.68 26.81
C VAL A 75 0.40 24.84 26.00
N GLN A 76 1.72 24.95 25.97
CA GLN A 76 2.42 25.99 25.23
C GLN A 76 2.24 25.84 23.71
N ALA A 77 2.29 24.60 23.19
CA ALA A 77 2.06 24.32 21.78
C ALA A 77 0.65 24.73 21.33
N PHE A 78 -0.37 24.51 22.16
CA PHE A 78 -1.74 24.94 21.88
C PHE A 78 -1.90 26.46 21.99
N SER A 79 -1.21 27.12 22.92
CA SER A 79 -1.20 28.58 23.03
C SER A 79 -0.63 29.26 21.78
N TYR A 80 0.41 28.68 21.15
CA TYR A 80 0.93 29.19 19.87
C TYR A 80 0.00 28.94 18.69
N GLY A 81 -0.88 27.94 18.76
CA GLY A 81 -1.81 27.60 17.69
C GLY A 81 -1.14 27.15 16.38
N GLY A 82 -1.90 27.24 15.30
CA GLY A 82 -1.43 27.05 13.92
C GLY A 82 -0.77 25.70 13.64
N LEU A 83 0.38 25.74 12.96
CA LEU A 83 1.09 24.54 12.49
C LEU A 83 1.60 23.68 13.65
N LEU A 84 2.02 24.30 14.76
CA LEU A 84 2.54 23.59 15.92
C LEU A 84 1.41 22.86 16.67
N SER A 85 0.30 23.54 16.95
CA SER A 85 -0.84 22.88 17.58
C SER A 85 -1.37 21.73 16.73
N ASN A 86 -1.42 21.88 15.40
CA ASN A 86 -1.77 20.79 14.48
C ASN A 86 -0.82 19.59 14.55
N ALA A 87 0.48 19.82 14.73
CA ALA A 87 1.44 18.74 14.92
C ALA A 87 1.21 18.00 16.25
N PHE A 88 0.98 18.75 17.34
CA PHE A 88 0.69 18.20 18.67
C PHE A 88 -0.65 17.45 18.73
N THR A 89 -1.70 17.96 18.07
CA THR A 89 -2.98 17.25 17.94
C THR A 89 -2.78 15.93 17.20
N TYR A 90 -2.03 15.94 16.08
CA TYR A 90 -1.82 14.73 15.31
C TYR A 90 -1.04 13.66 16.07
N ILE A 91 0.10 14.01 16.68
CA ILE A 91 0.92 13.03 17.42
C ILE A 91 0.17 12.44 18.61
N ASN A 92 -0.65 13.24 19.30
CA ASN A 92 -1.51 12.75 20.39
C ASN A 92 -2.59 11.78 19.88
N ASN A 93 -3.32 12.16 18.83
CA ASN A 93 -4.38 11.33 18.27
C ASN A 93 -3.87 10.00 17.68
N GLN A 94 -2.62 9.98 17.22
CA GLN A 94 -2.01 8.78 16.64
C GLN A 94 -1.14 8.00 17.64
N TRP A 95 -0.96 8.47 18.88
CA TRP A 95 0.04 7.92 19.82
C TRP A 95 -0.09 6.41 19.99
N SER A 96 -1.30 5.91 20.30
CA SER A 96 -1.57 4.49 20.48
C SER A 96 -1.22 3.64 19.25
N LYS A 97 -1.29 4.22 18.04
CA LYS A 97 -0.95 3.55 16.78
C LYS A 97 0.54 3.66 16.47
N LEU A 98 1.19 4.75 16.89
CA LEU A 98 2.61 5.04 16.68
C LEU A 98 3.53 4.20 17.55
N THR A 99 3.04 3.60 18.64
CA THR A 99 3.83 2.76 19.55
C THR A 99 3.72 1.26 19.27
N VAL A 100 2.73 0.82 18.47
CA VAL A 100 2.46 -0.61 18.19
C VAL A 100 3.67 -1.37 17.62
N PHE A 101 4.54 -0.69 16.86
CA PHE A 101 5.71 -1.33 16.24
C PHE A 101 6.71 -1.90 17.26
N VAL A 102 6.64 -1.48 18.52
CA VAL A 102 7.48 -2.01 19.61
C VAL A 102 6.99 -3.38 20.08
N GLU A 103 5.74 -3.73 19.82
CA GLU A 103 5.15 -5.02 20.21
C GLU A 103 5.46 -6.15 19.22
N ASP A 104 5.86 -5.81 17.99
CA ASP A 104 6.16 -6.78 16.92
C ASP A 104 7.32 -6.31 16.04
N GLY A 105 8.41 -7.09 16.00
CA GLY A 105 9.61 -6.78 15.23
C GLY A 105 9.45 -6.84 13.71
N ARG A 106 8.36 -7.44 13.20
CA ARG A 106 8.02 -7.43 11.77
C ARG A 106 7.50 -6.07 11.31
N LEU A 107 6.98 -5.27 12.24
CA LEU A 107 6.43 -3.96 11.93
C LEU A 107 7.56 -2.94 11.72
N GLN A 108 7.41 -2.14 10.67
CA GLN A 108 8.29 -1.01 10.41
C GLN A 108 7.82 0.22 11.21
N LEU A 109 8.77 1.10 11.55
CA LEU A 109 8.49 2.39 12.20
C LEU A 109 7.61 3.30 11.32
N ASP A 110 7.77 3.17 10.00
CA ASP A 110 7.02 3.91 8.99
C ASP A 110 6.15 2.99 8.15
N ASN A 111 4.95 3.48 7.81
CA ASN A 111 4.01 2.79 6.93
C ASN A 111 4.24 3.09 5.43
N ASN A 112 5.33 3.80 5.09
CA ASN A 112 5.58 4.30 3.74
C ASN A 112 5.62 3.19 2.69
N ASN A 113 6.14 2.00 3.03
CA ASN A 113 6.18 0.88 2.11
C ASN A 113 4.77 0.37 1.81
N ALA A 114 3.96 0.08 2.83
CA ALA A 114 2.58 -0.35 2.62
C ALA A 114 1.75 0.72 1.88
N GLU A 115 1.96 2.01 2.19
CA GLU A 115 1.33 3.12 1.47
C GLU A 115 1.75 3.15 0.00
N ARG A 116 3.02 2.87 -0.33
CA ARG A 116 3.48 2.75 -1.72
C ARG A 116 2.84 1.59 -2.45
N HIS A 117 2.71 0.42 -1.81
CA HIS A 117 2.08 -0.77 -2.43
C HIS A 117 0.57 -0.58 -2.66
N ILE A 118 -0.14 0.10 -1.75
CA ILE A 118 -1.58 0.33 -1.90
C ILE A 118 -1.92 1.54 -2.78
N ARG A 119 -0.98 2.47 -2.99
CA ARG A 119 -1.22 3.70 -3.75
C ARG A 119 -1.68 3.46 -5.20
N PRO A 120 -1.12 2.52 -5.97
CA PRO A 120 -1.63 2.17 -7.30
C PRO A 120 -3.11 1.79 -7.28
N ILE A 121 -3.56 1.04 -6.26
CA ILE A 121 -4.97 0.66 -6.09
C ILE A 121 -5.82 1.89 -5.74
N ALA A 122 -5.34 2.71 -4.79
CA ALA A 122 -6.06 3.89 -4.33
C ALA A 122 -6.19 4.99 -5.40
N THR A 123 -5.22 5.08 -6.30
CA THR A 123 -5.25 5.96 -7.49
C THR A 123 -6.04 5.30 -8.63
N GLY A 124 -5.80 4.03 -8.91
CA GLY A 124 -6.43 3.27 -9.98
C GLY A 124 -7.94 3.18 -9.84
N ARG A 125 -8.48 2.99 -8.61
CA ARG A 125 -9.93 2.96 -8.35
C ARG A 125 -10.68 4.23 -8.79
N LYS A 126 -9.99 5.38 -8.91
CA LYS A 126 -10.60 6.62 -9.43
C LYS A 126 -10.72 6.62 -10.96
N VAL A 127 -9.92 5.80 -11.63
CA VAL A 127 -9.82 5.69 -13.09
C VAL A 127 -10.59 4.47 -13.61
N TRP A 128 -10.56 3.37 -12.87
CA TRP A 128 -11.22 2.11 -13.21
C TRP A 128 -12.73 2.25 -13.15
N LEU A 129 -13.35 2.19 -14.33
CA LEU A 129 -14.80 2.35 -14.55
C LEU A 129 -15.68 1.43 -13.68
N PHE A 130 -15.13 0.32 -13.18
CA PHE A 130 -15.89 -0.72 -12.49
C PHE A 130 -15.48 -0.93 -11.01
N ALA A 131 -14.55 -0.14 -10.47
CA ALA A 131 -14.10 -0.27 -9.07
C ALA A 131 -15.12 0.29 -8.04
N GLN A 132 -16.30 0.73 -8.48
CA GLN A 132 -17.36 1.28 -7.64
C GLN A 132 -18.38 0.25 -7.16
N SER A 133 -18.38 -0.97 -7.72
CA SER A 133 -19.22 -2.07 -7.23
C SER A 133 -18.42 -3.00 -6.31
N GLU A 134 -19.10 -3.66 -5.38
CA GLU A 134 -18.47 -4.66 -4.50
C GLU A 134 -17.81 -5.80 -5.29
N ALA A 135 -18.44 -6.22 -6.39
CA ALA A 135 -17.89 -7.20 -7.32
C ALA A 135 -16.60 -6.70 -7.98
N GLY A 136 -16.57 -5.46 -8.46
CA GLY A 136 -15.38 -4.86 -9.04
C GLY A 136 -14.25 -4.64 -8.03
N ALA A 137 -14.59 -4.30 -6.78
CA ALA A 137 -13.62 -4.21 -5.69
C ALA A 137 -13.00 -5.58 -5.37
N ARG A 138 -13.80 -6.64 -5.29
CA ARG A 138 -13.32 -8.03 -5.12
C ARG A 138 -12.42 -8.48 -6.26
N ALA A 139 -12.84 -8.24 -7.50
CA ALA A 139 -12.05 -8.57 -8.69
C ALA A 139 -10.69 -7.88 -8.65
N THR A 140 -10.70 -6.57 -8.41
CA THR A 140 -9.50 -5.74 -8.30
C THR A 140 -8.56 -6.23 -7.18
N ALA A 141 -9.12 -6.52 -5.99
CA ALA A 141 -8.34 -7.04 -4.87
C ALA A 141 -7.70 -8.39 -5.20
N THR A 142 -8.42 -9.28 -5.89
CA THR A 142 -7.90 -10.58 -6.31
C THR A 142 -6.73 -10.43 -7.29
N TRP A 143 -6.91 -9.61 -8.33
CA TRP A 143 -5.85 -9.33 -9.32
C TRP A 143 -4.59 -8.74 -8.69
N TYR A 144 -4.74 -7.73 -7.84
CA TYR A 144 -3.59 -7.14 -7.17
C TYR A 144 -2.95 -8.08 -6.17
N SER A 145 -3.71 -8.96 -5.51
CA SER A 145 -3.14 -9.96 -4.61
C SER A 145 -2.22 -10.92 -5.37
N LEU A 146 -2.61 -11.37 -6.57
CA LEU A 146 -1.76 -12.22 -7.43
C LEU A 146 -0.48 -11.49 -7.86
N VAL A 147 -0.61 -10.25 -8.33
CA VAL A 147 0.53 -9.43 -8.77
C VAL A 147 1.49 -9.11 -7.62
N GLU A 148 0.98 -8.71 -6.45
CA GLU A 148 1.82 -8.43 -5.28
C GLU A 148 2.45 -9.71 -4.71
N THR A 149 1.78 -10.86 -4.82
CA THR A 149 2.37 -12.16 -4.46
C THR A 149 3.55 -12.49 -5.37
N ALA A 150 3.43 -12.29 -6.68
CA ALA A 150 4.54 -12.46 -7.61
C ALA A 150 5.73 -11.58 -7.24
N ARG A 151 5.49 -10.27 -7.03
CA ARG A 151 6.54 -9.30 -6.65
C ARG A 151 7.18 -9.63 -5.32
N ALA A 152 6.40 -10.05 -4.32
CA ALA A 152 6.91 -10.42 -3.00
C ALA A 152 7.86 -11.62 -3.05
N ASN A 153 7.69 -12.51 -4.04
CA ASN A 153 8.56 -13.65 -4.29
C ASN A 153 9.65 -13.37 -5.34
N GLY A 154 9.82 -12.10 -5.76
CA GLY A 154 10.82 -11.73 -6.77
C GLY A 154 10.49 -12.20 -8.19
N LEU A 155 9.25 -12.61 -8.46
CA LEU A 155 8.79 -13.06 -9.77
C LEU A 155 8.26 -11.89 -10.58
N GLU A 156 8.52 -11.93 -11.89
CA GLU A 156 7.94 -10.98 -12.84
C GLU A 156 6.42 -11.27 -12.98
N PRO A 157 5.54 -10.29 -12.71
CA PRO A 157 4.09 -10.53 -12.66
C PRO A 157 3.45 -11.06 -13.95
N TYR A 158 3.90 -10.64 -15.13
CA TYR A 158 3.34 -11.14 -16.39
C TYR A 158 3.60 -12.64 -16.55
N TRP A 159 4.83 -13.10 -16.35
CA TRP A 159 5.18 -14.52 -16.45
C TRP A 159 4.49 -15.37 -15.40
N TYR A 160 4.44 -14.87 -14.16
CA TYR A 160 3.71 -15.53 -13.08
C TYR A 160 2.22 -15.70 -13.44
N LEU A 161 1.57 -14.63 -13.89
CA LEU A 161 0.15 -14.67 -14.26
C LEU A 161 -0.09 -15.59 -15.46
N ARG A 162 0.76 -15.51 -16.49
CA ARG A 162 0.68 -16.40 -17.66
C ARG A 162 0.74 -17.86 -17.24
N LYS A 163 1.71 -18.23 -16.40
CA LYS A 163 1.87 -19.60 -15.89
C LYS A 163 0.65 -20.05 -15.09
N VAL A 164 0.16 -19.20 -14.19
CA VAL A 164 -1.07 -19.45 -13.44
C VAL A 164 -2.25 -19.70 -14.40
N PHE A 165 -2.40 -18.91 -15.46
CA PHE A 165 -3.49 -19.10 -16.43
C PHE A 165 -3.32 -20.32 -17.33
N GLU A 166 -2.08 -20.70 -17.67
CA GLU A 166 -1.80 -21.90 -18.46
C GLU A 166 -2.07 -23.18 -17.66
N GLU A 167 -1.69 -23.21 -16.38
CA GLU A 167 -1.77 -24.42 -15.58
C GLU A 167 -3.08 -24.55 -14.77
N MET A 168 -3.70 -23.45 -14.34
CA MET A 168 -4.94 -23.49 -13.55
C MET A 168 -6.07 -24.31 -14.18
N PRO A 169 -6.35 -24.24 -15.50
CA PRO A 169 -7.34 -25.10 -16.13
C PRO A 169 -7.01 -26.59 -16.02
N MET A 170 -5.73 -26.96 -15.98
CA MET A 170 -5.27 -28.34 -15.81
C MET A 170 -5.45 -28.80 -14.36
N TYR A 171 -5.15 -27.94 -13.39
CA TYR A 171 -5.35 -28.23 -11.96
C TYR A 171 -6.84 -28.39 -11.60
N LEU A 172 -7.73 -27.56 -12.18
CA LEU A 172 -9.18 -27.67 -11.98
C LEU A 172 -9.78 -28.94 -12.58
N ARG A 173 -9.17 -29.47 -13.64
CA ARG A 173 -9.61 -30.69 -14.32
C ARG A 173 -9.15 -31.96 -13.59
N ASP A 174 -7.92 -31.97 -13.09
CA ASP A 174 -7.27 -33.19 -12.62
C ASP A 174 -7.13 -33.30 -11.09
N ARG A 175 -7.44 -32.26 -10.30
CA ARG A 175 -7.15 -32.18 -8.85
C ARG A 175 -5.70 -32.60 -8.49
N LYS A 176 -4.73 -32.38 -9.39
CA LYS A 176 -3.33 -32.75 -9.12
C LYS A 176 -2.71 -31.78 -8.11
N PRO A 177 -1.89 -32.27 -7.17
CA PRO A 177 -1.14 -31.41 -6.27
C PRO A 177 -0.14 -30.55 -7.05
N VAL A 178 0.11 -29.33 -6.57
CA VAL A 178 1.13 -28.42 -7.10
C VAL A 178 2.49 -29.10 -6.90
N ASN A 179 3.20 -29.40 -7.98
CA ASN A 179 4.57 -29.90 -7.88
C ASN A 179 5.51 -28.70 -7.64
N ASP A 180 6.40 -28.84 -6.65
CA ASP A 180 7.34 -27.81 -6.14
C ASP A 180 8.49 -27.44 -7.10
N GLU A 181 8.26 -27.47 -8.41
CA GLU A 181 9.29 -27.05 -9.38
C GLU A 181 9.35 -25.52 -9.46
N ASP A 182 10.45 -24.97 -8.94
CA ASP A 182 10.80 -23.55 -8.86
C ASP A 182 10.59 -22.82 -10.21
N PRO A 183 9.68 -21.81 -10.28
CA PRO A 183 9.34 -21.11 -11.52
C PRO A 183 10.44 -20.14 -12.03
N GLY A 184 11.58 -20.05 -11.36
CA GLY A 184 12.60 -19.00 -11.57
C GLY A 184 13.66 -19.23 -12.66
N LYS A 185 13.60 -20.25 -13.52
CA LYS A 185 14.68 -20.56 -14.49
C LYS A 185 14.27 -20.63 -15.96
N GLN A 186 13.61 -19.60 -16.47
CA GLN A 186 13.53 -19.39 -17.91
C GLN A 186 13.91 -17.96 -18.28
N ASP A 187 14.95 -17.84 -19.11
CA ASP A 187 15.33 -16.61 -19.80
C ASP A 187 14.21 -16.25 -20.78
N TYR A 188 13.46 -15.19 -20.48
CA TYR A 188 12.41 -14.68 -21.35
C TYR A 188 12.85 -13.40 -22.05
N LYS A 189 12.76 -13.40 -23.39
CA LYS A 189 13.02 -12.23 -24.25
C LYS A 189 11.83 -11.27 -24.25
N GLU A 190 12.10 -9.96 -24.25
CA GLU A 190 11.11 -8.89 -24.35
C GLU A 190 10.43 -8.89 -25.74
N GLU A 191 9.09 -8.89 -25.78
CA GLU A 191 8.30 -8.69 -27.01
C GLU A 191 7.58 -7.33 -27.01
N GLU A 192 7.31 -6.79 -28.21
CA GLU A 192 6.96 -5.39 -28.45
C GLU A 192 5.54 -4.93 -28.01
N PRO A 193 5.33 -3.62 -27.71
CA PRO A 193 4.08 -3.10 -27.14
C PRO A 193 2.91 -2.95 -28.14
N ILE A 194 1.66 -3.00 -27.62
CA ILE A 194 0.40 -2.89 -28.38
C ILE A 194 -0.06 -1.41 -28.47
N GLU A 195 -0.03 -0.83 -29.67
CA GLU A 195 -0.26 0.61 -29.99
C GLU A 195 -1.53 1.28 -29.39
N ARG A 196 -2.62 0.55 -29.13
CA ARG A 196 -3.86 1.15 -28.57
C ARG A 196 -3.77 1.47 -27.08
N SER A 197 -2.84 0.84 -26.36
CA SER A 197 -2.54 1.17 -24.95
C SER A 197 -1.90 2.56 -24.83
N ASP A 198 -1.06 2.91 -25.79
CA ASP A 198 -0.17 4.06 -25.71
C ASP A 198 -0.93 5.39 -25.71
N GLU A 199 -2.01 5.52 -26.49
CA GLU A 199 -2.82 6.75 -26.50
C GLU A 199 -3.58 6.97 -25.20
N LEU A 200 -4.13 5.89 -24.62
CA LEU A 200 -4.83 5.93 -23.34
C LEU A 200 -3.85 6.20 -22.20
N GLU A 201 -2.68 5.55 -22.24
CA GLU A 201 -1.61 5.74 -21.28
C GLU A 201 -1.04 7.17 -21.35
N LYS A 202 -0.83 7.71 -22.55
CA LYS A 202 -0.37 9.09 -22.77
C LYS A 202 -1.37 10.12 -22.22
N HIS A 203 -2.66 9.96 -22.48
CA HIS A 203 -3.67 10.87 -21.93
C HIS A 203 -3.85 10.70 -20.41
N SER A 204 -3.79 9.46 -19.90
CA SER A 204 -3.84 9.18 -18.45
C SER A 204 -2.66 9.81 -17.71
N LYS A 205 -1.43 9.67 -18.25
CA LYS A 205 -0.21 10.31 -17.72
C LYS A 205 -0.30 11.83 -17.74
N LYS A 206 -0.84 12.44 -18.81
CA LYS A 206 -1.04 13.89 -18.92
C LYS A 206 -2.02 14.41 -17.86
N VAL A 207 -3.18 13.77 -17.69
CA VAL A 207 -4.17 14.15 -16.67
C VAL A 207 -3.59 13.99 -15.27
N TYR A 208 -2.89 12.88 -15.01
CA TYR A 208 -2.24 12.66 -13.71
C TYR A 208 -1.17 13.71 -13.38
N ALA A 209 -0.37 14.12 -14.36
CA ALA A 209 0.64 15.18 -14.17
C ALA A 209 0.00 16.53 -13.83
N LEU A 210 -1.08 16.90 -14.53
CA LEU A 210 -1.83 18.14 -14.28
C LEU A 210 -2.51 18.14 -12.90
N GLU A 211 -3.10 17.01 -12.50
CA GLU A 211 -3.70 16.84 -11.17
C GLU A 211 -2.65 16.89 -10.05
N LYS A 212 -1.47 16.31 -10.28
CA LYS A 212 -0.33 16.35 -9.34
C LYS A 212 0.20 17.76 -9.14
N GLU A 213 0.15 18.61 -10.16
CA GLU A 213 0.59 20.01 -10.13
C GLU A 213 -0.52 20.99 -9.72
N LEU A 214 -1.72 20.51 -9.35
CA LEU A 214 -2.90 21.35 -9.04
C LEU A 214 -3.29 22.33 -10.17
N LYS A 215 -2.91 22.01 -11.40
CA LYS A 215 -3.27 22.80 -12.59
C LYS A 215 -4.69 22.44 -13.04
N PRO A 216 -5.48 23.41 -13.52
CA PRO A 216 -6.81 23.12 -14.06
C PRO A 216 -6.69 22.19 -15.26
N VAL A 217 -7.28 21.00 -15.16
CA VAL A 217 -7.42 20.08 -16.29
C VAL A 217 -8.49 20.66 -17.23
N GLU A 218 -8.11 20.93 -18.48
CA GLU A 218 -9.05 21.46 -19.48
C GLU A 218 -10.28 20.55 -19.60
N VAL A 219 -11.46 21.17 -19.75
CA VAL A 219 -12.75 20.47 -19.88
C VAL A 219 -12.74 19.50 -21.07
N GLU A 220 -11.97 19.84 -22.11
CA GLU A 220 -11.80 19.04 -23.32
C GLU A 220 -11.03 17.73 -23.07
N ASP A 221 -9.98 17.75 -22.24
CA ASP A 221 -9.21 16.55 -21.87
C ASP A 221 -10.09 15.57 -21.07
N LYS A 222 -10.98 16.09 -20.20
CA LYS A 222 -11.95 15.26 -19.46
C LYS A 222 -13.02 14.65 -20.39
N LYS A 223 -13.57 15.44 -21.32
CA LYS A 223 -14.52 14.95 -22.33
C LYS A 223 -13.88 13.89 -23.22
N ARG A 224 -12.62 14.08 -23.64
CA ARG A 224 -11.90 13.12 -24.48
C ARG A 224 -11.58 11.83 -23.73
N LEU A 225 -11.20 11.91 -22.46
CA LEU A 225 -11.06 10.74 -21.59
C LEU A 225 -12.39 9.99 -21.45
N GLN A 226 -13.50 10.71 -21.32
CA GLN A 226 -14.83 10.12 -21.21
C GLN A 226 -15.28 9.45 -22.51
N GLN A 227 -15.05 10.07 -23.67
CA GLN A 227 -15.30 9.46 -24.98
C GLN A 227 -14.42 8.23 -25.23
N LEU A 228 -13.15 8.26 -24.82
CA LEU A 228 -12.25 7.10 -24.92
C LEU A 228 -12.70 5.97 -23.99
N LYS A 229 -13.20 6.29 -22.80
CA LYS A 229 -13.82 5.33 -21.87
C LYS A 229 -15.09 4.71 -22.44
N GLU A 230 -15.95 5.50 -23.08
CA GLU A 230 -17.16 5.02 -23.75
C GLU A 230 -16.84 4.14 -24.96
N LYS A 231 -15.84 4.51 -25.77
CA LYS A 231 -15.35 3.69 -26.89
C LYS A 231 -14.66 2.40 -26.46
N ALA A 232 -13.94 2.43 -25.33
CA ALA A 232 -13.38 1.22 -24.73
C ALA A 232 -14.48 0.30 -24.20
N ALA A 233 -15.53 0.87 -23.62
CA ALA A 233 -16.70 0.13 -23.14
C ALA A 233 -17.55 -0.44 -24.29
N SER A 234 -17.60 0.19 -25.47
CA SER A 234 -18.32 -0.36 -26.63
C SER A 234 -17.51 -1.37 -27.45
N ASN A 235 -16.24 -1.59 -27.12
CA ASN A 235 -15.39 -2.52 -27.84
C ASN A 235 -15.70 -3.97 -27.43
N GLN A 236 -16.18 -4.77 -28.39
CA GLN A 236 -16.54 -6.17 -28.18
C GLN A 236 -15.40 -7.01 -27.61
N SER A 237 -14.14 -6.73 -27.95
CA SER A 237 -12.98 -7.46 -27.40
C SER A 237 -12.74 -7.12 -25.94
N ILE A 238 -12.97 -5.87 -25.53
CA ILE A 238 -12.86 -5.42 -24.14
C ILE A 238 -14.06 -5.94 -23.33
N GLN A 239 -15.26 -5.94 -23.90
CA GLN A 239 -16.45 -6.56 -23.29
C GLN A 239 -16.26 -8.08 -23.10
N ASN A 240 -15.70 -8.76 -24.09
CA ASN A 240 -15.38 -10.18 -23.97
C ASN A 240 -14.28 -10.42 -22.93
N PHE A 241 -13.23 -9.58 -22.89
CA PHE A 241 -12.20 -9.63 -21.85
C PHE A 241 -12.77 -9.40 -20.45
N LEU A 242 -13.66 -8.42 -20.28
CA LEU A 242 -14.32 -8.12 -19.02
C LEU A 242 -15.25 -9.25 -18.59
N LYS A 243 -15.98 -9.87 -19.52
CA LYS A 243 -16.80 -11.05 -19.25
C LYS A 243 -15.93 -12.22 -18.76
N VAL A 244 -14.81 -12.48 -19.43
CA VAL A 244 -13.82 -13.47 -19.00
C VAL A 244 -13.24 -13.13 -17.62
N GLN A 245 -13.00 -11.85 -17.31
CA GLN A 245 -12.54 -11.43 -15.98
C GLN A 245 -13.59 -11.63 -14.88
N VAL A 246 -14.87 -11.40 -15.17
CA VAL A 246 -15.98 -11.64 -14.22
C VAL A 246 -16.17 -13.14 -13.99
N ASP A 247 -16.23 -13.93 -15.07
CA ASP A 247 -16.33 -15.39 -15.00
C ASP A 247 -15.15 -15.99 -14.22
N TYR A 248 -13.95 -15.44 -14.41
CA TYR A 248 -12.74 -15.83 -13.68
C TYR A 248 -12.82 -15.50 -12.19
N VAL A 249 -13.32 -14.32 -11.82
CA VAL A 249 -13.48 -13.95 -10.40
C VAL A 249 -14.51 -14.84 -9.71
N GLU A 250 -15.60 -15.21 -10.39
CA GLU A 250 -16.57 -16.17 -9.87
C GLU A 250 -15.96 -17.56 -9.70
N LEU A 251 -15.16 -18.01 -10.68
CA LEU A 251 -14.43 -19.28 -10.60
C LEU A 251 -13.45 -19.28 -9.42
N MET A 252 -12.62 -18.25 -9.29
CA MET A 252 -11.65 -18.13 -8.20
C MET A 252 -12.31 -18.03 -6.83
N THR A 253 -13.47 -17.38 -6.74
CA THR A 253 -14.25 -17.34 -5.50
C THR A 253 -14.76 -18.73 -5.13
N LYS A 254 -15.19 -19.54 -6.10
CA LYS A 254 -15.61 -20.93 -5.87
C LYS A 254 -14.42 -21.81 -5.46
N VAL A 255 -13.27 -21.64 -6.11
CA VAL A 255 -12.03 -22.36 -5.78
C VAL A 255 -11.58 -22.04 -4.36
N ASN A 256 -11.54 -20.76 -3.98
CA ASN A 256 -11.16 -20.36 -2.62
C ASN A 256 -12.12 -20.92 -1.57
N LYS A 257 -13.43 -20.94 -1.83
CA LYS A 257 -14.42 -21.59 -0.94
C LYS A 257 -14.19 -23.09 -0.82
N CYS A 258 -13.82 -23.77 -1.90
CA CYS A 258 -13.49 -25.20 -1.87
C CYS A 258 -12.21 -25.47 -1.05
N ILE A 259 -11.18 -24.64 -1.23
CA ILE A 259 -9.92 -24.74 -0.45
C ILE A 259 -10.20 -24.51 1.03
N GLU A 260 -10.98 -23.48 1.38
CA GLU A 260 -11.37 -23.20 2.78
C GLU A 260 -12.19 -24.36 3.39
N ALA A 261 -13.07 -24.99 2.62
CA ALA A 261 -13.84 -26.16 3.06
C ALA A 261 -12.95 -27.39 3.29
N GLU A 262 -11.95 -27.64 2.43
CA GLU A 262 -10.99 -28.74 2.63
C GLU A 262 -10.05 -28.48 3.82
N LEU A 263 -9.62 -27.23 4.03
CA LEU A 263 -8.79 -26.85 5.16
C LEU A 263 -9.53 -26.94 6.50
N THR A 264 -10.82 -26.62 6.52
CA THR A 264 -11.66 -26.78 7.72
C THR A 264 -11.97 -28.26 7.99
N SER A 265 -12.23 -29.05 6.94
CA SER A 265 -12.40 -30.52 7.03
C SER A 265 -11.15 -31.26 7.52
N LYS A 266 -9.94 -30.81 7.15
CA LYS A 266 -8.68 -31.42 7.63
C LYS A 266 -8.33 -31.04 9.08
N LYS A 267 -8.83 -29.91 9.58
CA LYS A 267 -8.66 -29.52 10.99
C LYS A 267 -9.54 -30.36 11.92
N SER A 268 -10.77 -30.67 11.53
CA SER A 268 -11.69 -31.52 12.29
C SER A 268 -11.38 -33.02 12.24
N GLN A 269 -10.44 -33.46 11.39
CA GLN A 269 -9.93 -34.84 11.37
C GLN A 269 -8.62 -35.01 12.16
N ASN A 270 -7.99 -33.91 12.59
CA ASN A 270 -6.74 -33.90 13.37
C ASN A 270 -6.96 -33.40 14.82
N GLU A 271 -8.21 -33.18 15.23
CA GLU A 271 -8.68 -33.00 16.61
C GLU A 271 -9.37 -34.27 17.09
#